data_AF-A0A284VPB8-F1
#
_entry.id   AF-A0A284VPB8-F1
#
_cell.length_a   1.000
_cell.length_b   1.000
_cell.length_c   1.000
_cell.angle_alpha   90.00
_cell.angle_beta   90.00
_cell.angle_gamma   90.00
#
_symmetry.space_group_name_H-M   'P 1'
#
loop_
_entity.id
_entity.type
_entity.pdbx_description
1 polymer ?
#
loop_
_entity_poly.entity_id
_entity_poly.type
_entity_poly.pdbx_seq_one_letter_code
_entity_poly.pdbx_strand_id
1 'polypeptide(L)'
;MKTTRERNGVIMIVTRHISLDNDCIQKMEPYVEKHKGNFSAAIREIIDRAGKNSELENISTIDNTLFKWMLNEIDGLLVPDNVLDDLIGPMLINSMGKLEEYLKNKFSELEWDVDLSLKYDNDTSASEVLIEVKGSPQKIRFVARMLAQYLVKNSPEHAPLEITSVF
;
A
#
# COMPACT_ATOMS: atom_id res chain seq x y z
N MET A 1 -4.79 -48.21 -1.97
CA MET A 1 -5.19 -47.50 -3.20
C MET A 1 -6.55 -48.05 -3.62
N LYS A 2 -7.64 -47.32 -3.34
CA LYS A 2 -8.99 -47.63 -3.82
C LYS A 2 -9.53 -46.35 -4.44
N THR A 3 -9.58 -46.31 -5.77
CA THR A 3 -10.17 -45.24 -6.56
C THR A 3 -11.61 -45.59 -6.87
N THR A 4 -12.54 -44.87 -6.26
CA THR A 4 -13.94 -44.85 -6.71
C THR A 4 -14.11 -43.58 -7.55
N ARG A 5 -14.39 -43.73 -8.84
CA ARG A 5 -14.78 -42.64 -9.75
C ARG A 5 -16.30 -42.70 -9.90
N GLU A 6 -16.97 -41.58 -9.65
CA GLU A 6 -18.25 -41.25 -10.29
C GLU A 6 -18.45 -39.73 -10.33
N ARG A 7 -18.95 -39.22 -11.47
CA ARG A 7 -19.19 -37.80 -11.76
C ARG A 7 -20.60 -37.42 -11.29
N ASN A 8 -20.67 -36.58 -10.25
CA ASN A 8 -21.80 -35.72 -9.91
C ASN A 8 -21.31 -34.63 -8.95
N GLY A 9 -20.58 -33.62 -9.43
CA GLY A 9 -20.19 -32.44 -8.61
C GLY A 9 -19.62 -32.72 -7.21
N VAL A 10 -19.05 -33.91 -6.97
CA VAL A 10 -18.56 -34.30 -5.66
C VAL A 10 -17.19 -33.66 -5.49
N ILE A 11 -17.06 -32.80 -4.47
CA ILE A 11 -15.75 -32.27 -4.05
C ILE A 11 -14.83 -33.47 -3.82
N MET A 12 -13.78 -33.62 -4.63
CA MET A 12 -12.80 -34.67 -4.42
C MET A 12 -11.99 -34.35 -3.17
N ILE A 13 -12.23 -35.09 -2.08
CA ILE A 13 -11.46 -34.98 -0.85
C ILE A 13 -10.27 -35.93 -0.95
N VAL A 14 -9.06 -35.37 -0.90
CA VAL A 14 -7.81 -36.14 -0.85
C VAL A 14 -7.18 -35.97 0.52
N THR A 15 -6.97 -37.07 1.24
CA THR A 15 -6.28 -37.08 2.54
C THR A 15 -4.78 -37.30 2.34
N ARG A 16 -3.96 -36.44 2.94
CA ARG A 16 -2.50 -36.55 2.97
C ARG A 16 -2.01 -36.48 4.41
N HIS A 17 -0.94 -37.20 4.71
CA HIS A 17 -0.24 -37.12 5.98
C HIS A 17 0.90 -36.10 5.86
N ILE A 18 1.01 -35.18 6.82
CA ILE A 18 2.03 -34.14 6.88
C ILE A 18 2.71 -34.17 8.25
N SER A 19 3.99 -33.83 8.29
CA SER A 19 4.74 -33.66 9.53
C SER A 19 4.89 -32.16 9.82
N LEU A 20 4.59 -31.74 11.05
CA LEU A 20 4.70 -30.37 11.52
C LEU A 20 5.38 -30.38 12.90
N ASP A 21 6.18 -29.35 13.18
CA ASP A 21 6.70 -29.14 14.53
C ASP A 21 5.61 -28.63 15.48
N ASN A 22 5.92 -28.64 16.78
CA ASN A 22 4.96 -28.26 17.82
C ASN A 22 4.58 -26.77 17.74
N ASP A 23 5.50 -25.90 17.33
CA ASP A 23 5.25 -24.46 17.20
C ASP A 23 4.21 -24.20 16.10
N CYS A 24 4.27 -24.94 14.99
CA CYS A 24 3.28 -24.91 13.93
C CYS A 24 1.92 -25.42 14.42
N ILE A 25 1.89 -26.48 15.23
CA ILE A 25 0.64 -27.02 15.79
C ILE A 25 -0.01 -26.01 16.75
N GLN A 26 0.77 -25.36 17.63
CA GLN A 26 0.27 -24.35 18.57
C GLN A 26 -0.35 -23.14 17.84
N LYS A 27 0.26 -22.68 16.75
CA LYS A 27 -0.30 -21.59 15.93
C LYS A 27 -1.67 -21.93 15.33
N MET A 28 -1.97 -23.21 15.13
CA MET A 28 -3.24 -23.68 14.56
C MET A 28 -4.32 -23.92 15.60
N GLU A 29 -3.97 -24.02 16.88
CA GLU A 29 -4.86 -24.30 18.01
C GLU A 29 -6.17 -23.48 18.00
N PRO A 30 -6.18 -22.14 17.80
CA PRO A 30 -7.45 -21.39 17.78
C PRO A 30 -8.40 -21.82 16.66
N TYR A 31 -7.87 -22.26 15.52
CA TYR A 31 -8.67 -22.78 14.41
C TYR A 31 -9.16 -24.20 14.70
N VAL A 32 -8.32 -25.01 15.33
CA VAL A 32 -8.66 -26.39 15.72
C VAL A 32 -9.77 -26.37 16.77
N GLU A 33 -9.69 -25.51 17.77
CA GLU A 33 -10.72 -25.31 18.79
C GLU A 33 -12.04 -24.84 18.17
N LYS A 34 -11.98 -23.84 17.27
CA LYS A 34 -13.15 -23.36 16.51
C LYS A 34 -13.85 -24.51 15.76
N HIS A 35 -13.07 -25.45 15.22
CA HIS A 35 -13.57 -26.64 14.53
C HIS A 35 -13.70 -27.87 15.44
N LYS A 36 -13.80 -27.68 16.76
CA LYS A 36 -14.04 -28.73 17.76
C LYS A 36 -13.04 -29.89 17.68
N GLY A 37 -11.76 -29.58 17.48
CA GLY A 37 -10.68 -30.56 17.35
C GLY A 37 -10.44 -31.09 15.93
N ASN A 38 -11.19 -30.64 14.91
CA ASN A 38 -11.04 -31.13 13.55
C ASN A 38 -9.94 -30.39 12.78
N PHE A 39 -8.72 -30.95 12.79
CA PHE A 39 -7.57 -30.42 12.06
C PHE A 39 -7.81 -30.27 10.56
N SER A 40 -8.49 -31.22 9.91
CA SER A 40 -8.75 -31.13 8.47
C SER A 40 -9.69 -29.98 8.10
N ALA A 41 -10.62 -29.61 8.99
CA ALA A 41 -11.46 -28.43 8.82
C ALA A 41 -10.68 -27.13 9.10
N ALA A 42 -9.87 -27.12 10.15
CA ALA A 42 -8.99 -26.01 10.49
C ALA A 42 -7.99 -25.69 9.36
N ILE A 43 -7.29 -26.70 8.84
CA ILE A 43 -6.35 -26.56 7.73
C ILE A 43 -7.05 -26.08 6.46
N ARG A 44 -8.26 -26.59 6.15
CA ARG A 44 -9.04 -26.07 5.00
C ARG A 44 -9.39 -24.60 5.17
N GLU A 45 -9.84 -24.17 6.35
CA GLU A 45 -10.10 -22.75 6.60
C GLU A 45 -8.82 -21.91 6.51
N ILE A 46 -7.69 -22.40 7.02
CA ILE A 46 -6.39 -21.72 6.93
C ILE A 46 -5.97 -21.58 5.46
N ILE A 47 -6.12 -22.64 4.65
CA ILE A 47 -5.80 -22.63 3.22
C ILE A 47 -6.77 -21.71 2.48
N ASP A 48 -8.07 -21.77 2.76
CA ASP A 48 -9.07 -20.87 2.15
C ASP A 48 -8.76 -19.41 2.50
N ARG A 49 -8.33 -19.12 3.73
CA ARG A 49 -7.87 -17.79 4.13
C ARG A 49 -6.57 -17.41 3.43
N ALA A 50 -5.60 -18.30 3.33
CA ALA A 50 -4.34 -18.03 2.65
C ALA A 50 -4.53 -17.82 1.14
N GLY A 51 -5.43 -18.58 0.50
CA GLY A 51 -5.84 -18.39 -0.89
C GLY A 51 -6.67 -17.14 -1.11
N LYS A 52 -7.52 -16.78 -0.13
CA LYS A 52 -8.12 -15.44 -0.09
C LYS A 52 -7.09 -14.36 0.19
N ASN A 53 -5.97 -14.63 0.85
CA ASN A 53 -4.85 -13.70 1.05
C ASN A 53 -4.01 -13.45 -0.19
N SER A 54 -4.08 -14.30 -1.21
CA SER A 54 -3.66 -13.89 -2.57
C SER A 54 -4.67 -12.97 -3.27
N GLU A 55 -5.91 -12.87 -2.78
CA GLU A 55 -6.88 -11.82 -3.17
C GLU A 55 -6.91 -10.65 -2.15
N LEU A 56 -6.44 -10.89 -0.91
CA LEU A 56 -6.36 -10.04 0.28
C LEU A 56 -4.91 -9.63 0.60
N GLU A 57 -4.01 -9.58 -0.38
CA GLU A 57 -2.93 -8.55 -0.36
C GLU A 57 -3.56 -7.15 -0.13
N ASN A 58 -4.86 -7.06 -0.37
CA ASN A 58 -5.81 -6.03 -0.01
C ASN A 58 -6.34 -5.98 1.45
N ILE A 59 -5.58 -6.41 2.48
CA ILE A 59 -5.88 -5.96 3.87
C ILE A 59 -5.17 -4.61 4.16
N SER A 60 -4.26 -4.16 3.29
CA SER A 60 -3.70 -2.81 3.30
C SER A 60 -4.52 -1.79 2.50
N THR A 61 -5.42 -2.23 1.61
CA THR A 61 -6.24 -1.32 0.80
C THR A 61 -7.51 -0.97 1.55
N ILE A 62 -7.51 0.27 2.03
CA ILE A 62 -8.73 0.96 2.43
C ILE A 62 -9.69 0.91 1.24
N ASP A 63 -10.94 0.47 1.47
CA ASP A 63 -11.97 0.45 0.41
C ASP A 63 -11.98 1.77 -0.35
N ASN A 64 -12.09 1.73 -1.69
CA ASN A 64 -11.99 2.92 -2.54
C ASN A 64 -13.02 4.00 -2.15
N THR A 65 -14.20 3.62 -1.65
CA THR A 65 -15.21 4.56 -1.16
C THR A 65 -14.75 5.23 0.12
N LEU A 66 -14.19 4.45 1.05
CA LEU A 66 -13.66 4.96 2.31
C LEU A 66 -12.43 5.85 2.06
N PHE A 67 -11.52 5.44 1.17
CA PHE A 67 -10.37 6.25 0.75
C PHE A 67 -10.81 7.56 0.12
N LYS A 68 -11.79 7.52 -0.80
CA LYS A 68 -12.39 8.71 -1.40
C LYS A 68 -13.01 9.64 -0.37
N TRP A 69 -13.75 9.10 0.59
CA TRP A 69 -14.34 9.88 1.67
C TRP A 69 -13.25 10.56 2.51
N MET A 70 -12.22 9.82 2.95
CA MET A 70 -11.11 10.40 3.70
C MET A 70 -10.41 11.52 2.93
N LEU A 71 -10.13 11.32 1.64
CA LEU A 71 -9.52 12.35 0.79
C LEU A 71 -10.38 13.62 0.70
N ASN A 72 -11.71 13.49 0.74
CA ASN A 72 -12.62 14.63 0.77
C ASN A 72 -12.62 15.33 2.13
N GLU A 73 -12.61 14.59 3.23
CA GLU A 73 -12.62 15.17 4.59
C GLU A 73 -11.32 15.92 4.91
N ILE A 74 -10.19 15.45 4.35
CA ILE A 74 -8.89 16.12 4.52
C ILE A 74 -8.61 17.16 3.43
N ASP A 75 -9.57 17.42 2.52
CA ASP A 75 -9.42 18.50 1.55
C ASP A 75 -9.29 19.83 2.30
N GLY A 76 -8.31 20.65 1.93
CA GLY A 76 -7.94 21.87 2.67
C GLY A 76 -7.09 21.69 3.93
N LEU A 77 -6.92 20.48 4.50
CA LEU A 77 -6.05 20.22 5.66
C LEU A 77 -4.59 19.88 5.30
N LEU A 78 -3.63 20.53 5.94
CA LEU A 78 -2.20 20.19 5.78
C LEU A 78 -1.90 18.82 6.38
N VAL A 79 -0.90 18.13 5.83
CA VAL A 79 -0.45 16.84 6.38
C VAL A 79 0.38 17.16 7.62
N PRO A 80 0.09 16.55 8.79
CA PRO A 80 0.89 16.76 9.99
C PRO A 80 2.37 16.44 9.74
N ASP A 81 3.28 17.24 10.31
CA ASP A 81 4.72 17.12 10.06
C ASP A 81 5.27 15.72 10.31
N ASN A 82 4.85 15.07 11.40
CA ASN A 82 5.28 13.72 11.72
C ASN A 82 4.84 12.70 10.65
N VAL A 83 3.63 12.87 10.11
CA VAL A 83 3.10 11.99 9.05
C VAL A 83 3.83 12.26 7.73
N LEU A 84 4.13 13.52 7.43
CA LEU A 84 4.90 13.89 6.24
C LEU A 84 6.32 13.33 6.30
N ASP A 85 6.96 13.42 7.47
CA ASP A 85 8.31 12.92 7.71
C ASP A 85 8.35 11.38 7.64
N ASP A 86 7.34 10.69 8.15
CA ASP A 86 7.20 9.23 8.02
C ASP A 86 6.96 8.79 6.56
N LEU A 87 6.22 9.60 5.79
CA LEU A 87 5.78 9.24 4.44
C LEU A 87 6.83 9.52 3.37
N ILE A 88 7.62 10.58 3.50
CA ILE A 88 8.64 10.97 2.51
C ILE A 88 10.05 10.74 3.05
N GLY A 89 10.27 10.74 4.37
CA GLY A 89 11.57 10.43 4.95
C GLY A 89 12.67 11.41 4.54
N PRO A 90 12.66 12.67 5.02
CA PRO A 90 13.59 13.72 4.59
C PRO A 90 15.08 13.35 4.76
N MET A 91 15.40 12.45 5.70
CA MET A 91 16.80 12.01 5.91
C MET A 91 17.34 11.03 4.86
N LEU A 92 16.47 10.41 4.06
CA LEU A 92 16.88 9.39 3.07
C LEU A 92 17.01 9.98 1.66
N ILE A 93 16.36 11.10 1.40
CA ILE A 93 16.22 11.67 0.07
C ILE A 93 17.10 12.90 -0.05
N ASN A 94 18.33 12.67 -0.51
CA ASN A 94 19.34 13.71 -0.72
C ASN A 94 19.37 14.27 -2.15
N SER A 95 18.44 13.86 -3.02
CA SER A 95 18.31 14.38 -4.37
C SER A 95 16.89 14.27 -4.93
N MET A 96 16.54 15.15 -5.87
CA MET A 96 15.21 15.21 -6.49
C MET A 96 14.90 13.96 -7.32
N GLY A 97 15.89 13.37 -7.98
CA GLY A 97 15.71 12.12 -8.71
C GLY A 97 15.34 10.95 -7.80
N LYS A 98 15.97 10.87 -6.63
CA LYS A 98 15.61 9.87 -5.61
C LYS A 98 14.22 10.11 -5.01
N LEU A 99 13.83 11.39 -4.87
CA LEU A 99 12.49 11.75 -4.43
C LEU A 99 11.45 11.23 -5.42
N GLU A 100 11.66 11.49 -6.71
CA GLU A 100 10.76 11.04 -7.78
C GLU A 100 10.64 9.51 -7.81
N GLU A 101 11.77 8.81 -7.79
CA GLU A 101 11.80 7.33 -7.81
C GLU A 101 11.10 6.74 -6.59
N TYR A 102 11.41 7.25 -5.39
CA TYR A 102 10.78 6.79 -4.15
C TYR A 102 9.25 6.96 -4.20
N LEU A 103 8.78 8.13 -4.60
CA LEU A 103 7.33 8.42 -4.64
C LEU A 103 6.61 7.61 -5.72
N LYS A 104 7.22 7.43 -6.89
CA LYS A 104 6.68 6.55 -7.95
C LYS A 104 6.51 5.12 -7.45
N ASN A 105 7.56 4.57 -6.84
CA ASN A 105 7.50 3.23 -6.26
C ASN A 105 6.42 3.16 -5.19
N LYS A 106 6.36 4.16 -4.29
CA LYS A 106 5.37 4.21 -3.22
C LYS A 106 3.93 4.29 -3.72
N PHE A 107 3.66 5.15 -4.70
CA PHE A 107 2.31 5.27 -5.28
C PHE A 107 1.92 4.04 -6.07
N SER A 108 2.88 3.34 -6.69
CA SER A 108 2.65 2.06 -7.35
C SER A 108 2.33 0.95 -6.32
N GLU A 109 3.07 0.86 -5.21
CA GLU A 109 2.80 -0.09 -4.12
C GLU A 109 1.42 0.11 -3.49
N LEU A 110 0.97 1.38 -3.41
CA LEU A 110 -0.33 1.73 -2.86
C LEU A 110 -1.47 1.66 -3.87
N GLU A 111 -1.18 1.30 -5.14
CA GLU A 111 -2.14 1.29 -6.24
C GLU A 111 -2.90 2.63 -6.40
N TRP A 112 -2.21 3.74 -6.13
CA TRP A 112 -2.84 5.05 -6.19
C TRP A 112 -3.12 5.52 -7.62
N ASP A 113 -2.62 4.85 -8.66
CA ASP A 113 -2.86 5.22 -10.07
C ASP A 113 -2.59 6.72 -10.29
N VAL A 114 -1.39 7.13 -9.85
CA VAL A 114 -0.86 8.49 -9.99
C VAL A 114 0.47 8.40 -10.74
N ASP A 115 0.57 9.14 -11.84
CA ASP A 115 1.81 9.35 -12.56
C ASP A 115 2.42 10.69 -12.11
N LEU A 116 3.68 10.66 -11.70
CA LEU A 116 4.43 11.78 -11.16
C LEU A 116 5.63 12.05 -12.07
N SER A 117 5.97 13.31 -12.33
CA SER A 117 7.25 13.68 -12.91
C SER A 117 7.74 14.97 -12.28
N LEU A 118 9.02 14.98 -11.90
CA LEU A 118 9.69 16.18 -11.40
C LEU A 118 10.65 16.68 -12.47
N LYS A 119 10.56 17.97 -12.80
CA LYS A 119 11.58 18.67 -13.59
C LYS A 119 12.23 19.71 -12.70
N TYR A 120 13.55 19.73 -12.69
CA TYR A 120 14.32 20.57 -11.79
C TYR A 120 15.62 21.00 -12.46
N ASP A 121 16.11 22.17 -12.06
CA ASP A 121 17.34 22.76 -12.58
C ASP A 121 18.60 22.08 -12.03
N ASN A 122 18.56 21.62 -10.77
CA ASN A 122 19.66 20.94 -10.10
C ASN A 122 19.16 19.81 -9.19
N ASP A 123 19.83 18.64 -9.21
CA ASP A 123 19.36 17.46 -8.49
C ASP A 123 19.51 17.56 -6.97
N THR A 124 20.50 18.29 -6.47
CA THR A 124 20.81 18.37 -5.02
C THR A 124 20.53 19.73 -4.40
N SER A 125 20.38 20.76 -5.23
CA SER A 125 20.17 22.16 -4.82
C SER A 125 19.23 22.85 -5.79
N ALA A 126 18.08 22.24 -6.04
CA ALA A 126 17.08 22.77 -6.98
C ALA A 126 16.62 24.17 -6.53
N SER A 127 16.73 25.15 -7.42
CA SER A 127 16.14 26.48 -7.21
C SER A 127 14.74 26.56 -7.79
N GLU A 128 14.46 25.74 -8.82
CA GLU A 128 13.15 25.65 -9.47
C GLU A 128 12.76 24.18 -9.63
N VAL A 129 11.54 23.84 -9.23
CA VAL A 129 10.98 22.50 -9.37
C VAL A 129 9.59 22.60 -9.99
N LEU A 130 9.41 22.00 -11.17
CA LEU A 130 8.12 21.78 -11.79
C LEU A 130 7.65 20.36 -11.49
N ILE A 131 6.43 20.25 -10.96
CA ILE A 131 5.79 18.98 -10.62
C ILE A 131 4.65 18.74 -11.60
N GLU A 132 4.71 17.63 -12.33
CA GLU A 132 3.60 17.15 -13.14
C GLU A 132 2.97 15.94 -12.43
N VAL A 133 1.68 16.03 -12.11
CA VAL A 133 0.92 14.93 -11.47
C VAL A 133 -0.31 14.62 -12.33
N LYS A 134 -0.46 13.36 -12.75
CA LYS A 134 -1.60 12.87 -13.51
C LYS A 134 -2.29 11.74 -12.75
N GLY A 135 -3.61 11.65 -12.88
CA GLY A 135 -4.43 10.67 -12.17
C GLY A 135 -5.82 11.21 -11.88
N SER A 136 -6.50 10.64 -10.89
CA SER A 136 -7.82 11.15 -10.47
C SER A 136 -7.70 12.52 -9.76
N PRO A 137 -8.66 13.45 -9.92
CA PRO A 137 -8.56 14.81 -9.37
C PRO A 137 -8.31 14.88 -7.85
N GLN A 138 -8.92 13.98 -7.08
CA GLN A 138 -8.76 13.95 -5.62
C GLN A 138 -7.34 13.51 -5.22
N LYS A 139 -6.81 12.48 -5.90
CA LYS A 139 -5.45 11.99 -5.65
C LYS A 139 -4.41 13.00 -6.12
N ILE A 140 -4.61 13.65 -7.27
CA ILE A 140 -3.76 14.75 -7.75
C ILE A 140 -3.67 15.85 -6.67
N ARG A 141 -4.82 16.31 -6.15
CA ARG A 141 -4.83 17.34 -5.09
C ARG A 141 -4.06 16.90 -3.86
N PHE A 142 -4.28 15.68 -3.39
CA PHE A 142 -3.59 15.17 -2.21
C PHE A 142 -2.07 15.12 -2.43
N VAL A 143 -1.61 14.51 -3.52
CA VAL A 143 -0.19 14.37 -3.87
C VAL A 143 0.48 15.73 -4.09
N ALA A 144 -0.16 16.64 -4.82
CA ALA A 144 0.37 17.98 -5.04
C ALA A 144 0.56 18.75 -3.73
N ARG A 145 -0.40 18.65 -2.80
CA ARG A 145 -0.33 19.32 -1.50
C ARG A 145 0.75 18.74 -0.60
N MET A 146 0.85 17.42 -0.57
CA MET A 146 1.91 16.66 0.10
C MET A 146 3.30 17.11 -0.38
N LEU A 147 3.51 17.10 -1.70
CA LEU A 147 4.78 17.47 -2.31
C LEU A 147 5.13 18.94 -2.09
N ALA A 148 4.16 19.84 -2.26
CA ALA A 148 4.36 21.25 -1.99
C ALA A 148 4.79 21.52 -0.55
N GLN A 149 4.13 20.87 0.42
CA GLN A 149 4.50 20.99 1.84
C GLN A 149 5.92 20.49 2.09
N TYR A 150 6.27 19.34 1.52
CA TYR A 150 7.62 18.77 1.65
C TYR A 150 8.69 19.70 1.08
N LEU A 151 8.48 20.23 -0.13
CA LEU A 151 9.44 21.12 -0.78
C LEU A 151 9.60 22.43 -0.03
N VAL A 152 8.50 23.03 0.46
CA VAL A 152 8.56 24.24 1.28
C VAL A 152 9.32 24.00 2.57
N LYS A 153 9.02 22.91 3.28
CA LYS A 153 9.67 22.53 4.54
C LYS A 153 11.18 22.30 4.38
N ASN A 154 11.61 21.76 3.24
CA ASN A 154 13.01 21.44 2.96
C ASN A 154 13.71 22.48 2.07
N SER A 155 13.04 23.60 1.77
CA SER A 155 13.65 24.68 1.00
C SER A 155 14.62 25.50 1.87
N PRO A 156 15.74 25.98 1.30
CA PRO A 156 16.66 26.84 2.03
C PRO A 156 15.96 28.16 2.45
N GLU A 157 16.19 28.61 3.69
CA GLU A 157 15.49 29.67 4.45
C GLU A 157 15.33 31.06 3.78
N HIS A 158 15.77 31.27 2.53
CA HIS A 158 15.88 32.59 1.91
C HIS A 158 15.14 32.78 0.57
N ALA A 159 14.43 31.76 0.05
CA ALA A 159 13.64 31.92 -1.16
C ALA A 159 12.17 31.53 -0.91
N PRO A 160 11.20 32.47 -1.00
CA PRO A 160 9.79 32.10 -1.01
C PRO A 160 9.52 31.26 -2.26
N LEU A 161 9.14 30.00 -2.07
CA LEU A 161 8.69 29.14 -3.17
C LEU A 161 7.29 29.58 -3.61
N GLU A 162 7.19 30.05 -4.85
CA GLU A 162 5.90 30.32 -5.49
C GLU A 162 5.32 29.03 -6.07
N ILE A 163 4.12 28.66 -5.62
CA ILE A 163 3.41 27.50 -6.15
C ILE A 163 2.42 27.98 -7.21
N THR A 164 2.71 27.67 -8.48
CA THR A 164 1.83 27.99 -9.60
C THR A 164 1.26 26.72 -10.21
N SER A 165 -0.07 26.64 -10.32
CA SER A 165 -0.73 25.59 -11.10
C SER A 165 -0.68 25.97 -12.58
N VAL A 166 -0.11 25.11 -13.41
CA VAL A 166 -0.13 25.26 -14.88
C VAL A 166 -1.30 24.40 -15.39
N PHE A 167 -2.26 25.01 -16.08
CA PHE A 167 -3.51 24.38 -16.53
C PHE A 167 -3.30 23.36 -17.64
#